data_AF-A0A3E4QQX4-F1
#
_entry.id   AF-A0A3E4QQX4-F1
#
_cell.length_a   1.000
_cell.length_b   1.000
_cell.length_c   1.000
_cell.angle_alpha   90.00
_cell.angle_beta   90.00
_cell.angle_gamma   90.00
#
_symmetry.space_group_name_H-M   'P 1'
#
loop_
_entity.id
_entity.type
_entity.pdbx_description
1 polymer ?
#
loop_
_entity_poly.entity_id
_entity_poly.type
_entity_poly.pdbx_seq_one_letter_code
_entity_poly.pdbx_strand_id
1 'polypeptide(L)'
;RDFLYRRSDRIRRELEQKYGLHPAERKNQRLDNPLRKVAASAGDVKKQVGNTVKALNGQYRFQTMGEYRALLSLYNMTVEEARGNVRGREYHGLVYSVTDDKGNKVGNPFKSSLFGKSAGYEAVQKKFVRSKSEIKDRKLADMTKRTVLSVLQGTYDKDKFVSQLKEKGIDTVLRYTEEGRIYGATFIDHRTGCVLNGSRMGKELSANALQEHFTLPYAGQPPIPLSIPVDAADKAHGQTAYDSEDISGGMGLLTPEGPAVDAEEEAFIRAMKRKKKKKRKGLGM
;
A
#
# COMPACT_ATOMS: atom_id res chain seq x y z
N ARG A 1 46.08 -7.17 -8.60
CA ARG A 1 45.66 -6.46 -7.38
C ARG A 1 45.03 -7.36 -6.30
N ASP A 2 44.84 -8.66 -6.54
CA ASP A 2 43.95 -9.51 -5.73
C ASP A 2 44.63 -10.32 -4.59
N PHE A 3 45.93 -10.63 -4.72
CA PHE A 3 46.63 -11.51 -3.77
C PHE A 3 46.87 -10.88 -2.39
N LEU A 4 47.37 -9.63 -2.37
CA LEU A 4 47.64 -8.89 -1.13
C LEU A 4 46.35 -8.63 -0.33
N TYR A 5 45.26 -8.31 -1.03
CA TYR A 5 43.95 -8.10 -0.42
C TYR A 5 43.43 -9.36 0.28
N ARG A 6 43.47 -10.51 -0.40
CA ARG A 6 43.06 -11.81 0.17
C ARG A 6 43.93 -12.23 1.36
N ARG A 7 45.24 -11.98 1.30
CA ARG A 7 46.18 -12.25 2.40
C ARG A 7 45.89 -11.37 3.62
N SER A 8 45.63 -10.07 3.41
CA SER A 8 45.28 -9.15 4.49
C SER A 8 43.93 -9.48 5.15
N ASP A 9 42.91 -9.89 4.38
CA ASP A 9 41.60 -10.26 4.92
C ASP A 9 41.69 -11.56 5.74
N ARG A 10 42.51 -12.53 5.30
CA ARG A 10 42.76 -13.77 6.04
C ARG A 10 43.43 -13.50 7.39
N ILE A 11 44.48 -12.69 7.41
CA ILE A 11 45.19 -12.30 8.64
C ILE A 11 44.24 -11.58 9.60
N ARG A 12 43.38 -10.68 9.08
CA ARG A 12 42.37 -9.99 9.89
C ARG A 12 41.43 -10.98 10.59
N ARG A 13 40.88 -11.96 9.86
CA ARG A 13 39.98 -12.99 10.43
C ARG A 13 40.65 -13.86 11.48
N GLU A 14 41.92 -14.24 11.25
CA GLU A 14 42.69 -15.04 12.20
C GLU A 14 42.94 -14.28 13.52
N LEU A 15 43.21 -12.98 13.45
CA LEU A 15 43.35 -12.12 14.63
C LEU A 15 42.01 -11.91 15.35
N GLU A 16 40.91 -11.70 14.61
CA GLU A 16 39.57 -11.59 15.18
C GLU A 16 39.19 -12.84 15.99
N GLN A 17 39.49 -14.04 15.47
CA GLN A 17 39.25 -15.30 16.17
C GLN A 17 40.17 -15.50 17.37
N LYS A 18 41.48 -15.26 17.21
CA LYS A 18 42.48 -15.47 18.28
C LYS A 18 42.22 -14.60 19.51
N TYR A 19 41.76 -13.37 19.31
CA TYR A 19 41.57 -12.40 20.38
C TYR A 19 40.09 -12.16 20.73
N GLY A 20 39.17 -12.95 20.16
CA GLY A 20 37.73 -12.79 20.41
C GLY A 20 37.18 -11.42 20.02
N LEU A 21 37.79 -10.75 19.05
CA LEU A 21 37.39 -9.40 18.63
C LEU A 21 36.13 -9.46 17.77
N HIS A 22 35.36 -8.37 17.76
CA HIS A 22 34.20 -8.27 16.89
C HIS A 22 34.62 -8.29 15.42
N PRO A 23 34.09 -9.23 14.61
CA PRO A 23 34.46 -9.31 13.20
C PRO A 23 34.14 -8.01 12.46
N ALA A 24 35.13 -7.44 11.75
CA ALA A 24 34.95 -6.23 10.96
C ALA A 24 34.25 -6.49 9.62
N GLU A 25 34.17 -7.77 9.23
CA GLU A 25 33.39 -8.19 8.07
C GLU A 25 31.93 -7.86 8.35
N ARG A 26 31.37 -6.94 7.56
CA ARG A 26 29.92 -6.79 7.47
C ARG A 26 29.41 -8.16 7.04
N LYS A 27 28.90 -8.95 7.99
CA LYS A 27 28.02 -10.07 7.66
C LYS A 27 26.99 -9.44 6.73
N ASN A 28 27.08 -9.77 5.44
CA ASN A 28 25.93 -9.70 4.57
C ASN A 28 24.93 -10.55 5.34
N GLN A 29 24.03 -9.90 6.08
CA GLN A 29 22.85 -10.55 6.61
C GLN A 29 22.14 -10.96 5.35
N ARG A 30 22.51 -12.16 4.86
CA ARG A 30 21.77 -12.86 3.85
C ARG A 30 20.33 -12.74 4.31
N LEU A 31 19.48 -12.21 3.44
CA LEU A 31 18.04 -12.11 3.64
C LEU A 31 17.41 -13.52 3.63
N ASP A 32 18.15 -14.53 4.08
CA ASP A 32 17.78 -15.94 4.21
C ASP A 32 17.14 -16.20 5.57
N ASN A 33 17.01 -15.16 6.42
CA ASN A 33 16.14 -15.29 7.57
C ASN A 33 14.70 -15.17 7.04
N PRO A 34 13.86 -16.21 7.17
CA PRO A 34 12.47 -16.11 6.75
C PRO A 34 11.86 -14.88 7.41
N LEU A 35 11.17 -14.05 6.63
CA LEU A 35 10.54 -12.84 7.14
C LEU A 35 9.59 -13.24 8.27
N ARG A 36 9.97 -12.96 9.52
CA ARG A 36 9.13 -13.23 10.69
C ARG A 36 8.31 -11.98 11.01
N LYS A 37 7.10 -12.19 11.51
CA LYS A 37 6.30 -11.11 12.10
C LYS A 37 7.10 -10.43 13.21
N VAL A 38 7.02 -9.11 13.29
CA VAL A 38 7.68 -8.35 14.36
C VAL A 38 6.93 -8.58 15.65
N ALA A 39 7.64 -9.03 16.68
CA ALA A 39 7.06 -9.25 18.00
C ALA A 39 7.49 -8.11 18.94
N ALA A 40 6.51 -7.32 19.41
CA ALA A 40 6.76 -6.21 20.33
C ALA A 40 7.35 -6.66 21.69
N SER A 41 7.10 -7.92 22.09
CA SER A 41 7.62 -8.53 23.31
C SER A 41 9.01 -9.15 23.15
N ALA A 42 9.48 -9.35 21.92
CA ALA A 42 10.77 -9.96 21.65
C ALA A 42 11.86 -8.88 21.52
N GLY A 43 12.72 -8.76 22.54
CA GLY A 43 14.02 -8.06 22.47
C GLY A 43 14.10 -6.78 21.60
N ASP A 44 15.12 -6.68 20.74
CA ASP A 44 15.43 -5.49 19.93
C ASP A 44 14.44 -5.28 18.77
N VAL A 45 13.27 -4.73 19.09
CA VAL A 45 12.19 -4.38 18.15
C VAL A 45 12.68 -3.44 17.04
N LYS A 46 13.58 -2.51 17.36
CA LYS A 46 14.14 -1.56 16.38
C LYS A 46 14.88 -2.31 15.28
N LYS A 47 15.74 -3.26 15.63
CA LYS A 47 16.49 -4.05 14.65
C LYS A 47 15.57 -4.95 13.82
N GLN A 48 14.52 -5.52 14.44
CA GLN A 48 13.52 -6.30 13.71
C GLN A 48 12.81 -5.45 12.66
N VAL A 49 12.25 -4.31 13.05
CA VAL A 49 11.58 -3.34 12.15
C VAL A 49 12.50 -2.94 11.00
N GLY A 50 13.75 -2.58 11.30
CA GLY A 50 14.72 -2.17 10.28
C GLY A 50 15.07 -3.27 9.29
N ASN A 51 15.23 -4.52 9.76
CA ASN A 51 15.53 -5.66 8.91
C ASN A 51 14.34 -6.05 8.04
N THR A 52 13.13 -6.11 8.62
CA THR A 52 11.89 -6.41 7.90
C THR A 52 11.65 -5.38 6.80
N VAL A 53 11.72 -4.08 7.09
CA VAL A 53 11.53 -3.02 6.09
C VAL A 53 12.54 -3.13 4.95
N LYS A 54 13.82 -3.38 5.25
CA LYS A 54 14.85 -3.56 4.21
C LYS A 54 14.58 -4.76 3.32
N ALA A 55 14.19 -5.88 3.92
CA ALA A 55 13.89 -7.12 3.21
C ALA A 55 12.65 -6.96 2.33
N LEU A 56 11.56 -6.38 2.85
CA LEU A 56 10.34 -6.11 2.10
C LEU A 56 10.59 -5.14 0.93
N ASN A 57 11.38 -4.09 1.17
CA ASN A 57 11.77 -3.15 0.12
C ASN A 57 12.72 -3.76 -0.90
N GLY A 58 13.40 -4.88 -0.60
CA GLY A 58 14.21 -5.61 -1.57
C GLY A 58 13.40 -6.59 -2.41
N GLN A 59 12.47 -7.31 -1.79
CA GLN A 59 11.77 -8.44 -2.40
C GLN A 59 10.47 -8.04 -3.11
N TYR A 60 9.76 -7.03 -2.61
CA TYR A 60 8.42 -6.70 -3.08
C TYR A 60 8.38 -5.46 -3.98
N ARG A 61 7.38 -5.41 -4.85
CA ARG A 61 7.04 -4.32 -5.78
C ARG A 61 5.67 -3.80 -5.42
N PHE A 62 5.58 -2.49 -5.20
CA PHE A 62 4.35 -1.81 -4.80
C PHE A 62 4.37 -0.39 -5.37
N GLN A 63 3.20 0.15 -5.69
CA GLN A 63 3.03 1.41 -6.41
C GLN A 63 2.45 2.52 -5.54
N THR A 64 1.85 2.17 -4.40
CA THR A 64 1.17 3.14 -3.52
C THR A 64 1.50 2.92 -2.05
N MET A 65 1.23 3.95 -1.24
CA MET A 65 1.37 3.85 0.20
C MET A 65 0.34 2.89 0.82
N GLY A 66 -0.86 2.77 0.23
CA GLY A 66 -1.88 1.81 0.66
C GLY A 66 -1.40 0.37 0.49
N GLU A 67 -0.82 0.05 -0.66
CA GLU A 67 -0.19 -1.25 -0.94
C GLU A 67 0.98 -1.52 0.00
N TYR A 68 1.84 -0.53 0.23
CA TYR A 68 2.97 -0.70 1.16
C TYR A 68 2.51 -0.95 2.60
N ARG A 69 1.46 -0.24 3.07
CA ARG A 69 0.85 -0.50 4.37
C ARG A 69 0.24 -1.90 4.46
N ALA A 70 -0.45 -2.36 3.41
CA ALA A 70 -1.02 -3.70 3.37
C ALA A 70 0.08 -4.77 3.49
N LEU A 71 1.20 -4.60 2.79
CA LEU A 71 2.34 -5.50 2.89
C LEU A 71 2.93 -5.52 4.31
N LEU A 72 3.13 -4.35 4.93
CA LEU A 72 3.64 -4.25 6.29
C LEU A 72 2.71 -4.89 7.32
N SER A 73 1.40 -4.85 7.08
CA SER A 73 0.38 -5.43 7.97
C SER A 73 0.55 -6.94 8.14
N LEU A 74 1.05 -7.67 7.13
CA LEU A 74 1.33 -9.10 7.24
C LEU A 74 2.40 -9.42 8.30
N TYR A 75 3.28 -8.44 8.56
CA TYR A 75 4.41 -8.56 9.47
C TYR A 75 4.20 -7.81 10.78
N ASN A 76 2.94 -7.48 11.12
CA ASN A 76 2.56 -6.75 12.33
C ASN A 76 3.21 -5.36 12.39
N MET A 77 3.20 -4.66 11.26
CA MET A 77 3.75 -3.32 11.11
C MET A 77 2.82 -2.39 10.34
N THR A 78 2.90 -1.10 10.64
CA THR A 78 2.22 -0.05 9.87
C THR A 78 3.16 1.13 9.66
N VAL A 79 2.82 1.98 8.69
CA VAL A 79 3.59 3.16 8.34
C VAL A 79 2.68 4.37 8.17
N GLU A 80 3.06 5.49 8.79
CA GLU A 80 2.36 6.76 8.66
C GLU A 80 3.25 7.79 7.99
N GLU A 81 2.63 8.61 7.14
CA GLU A 81 3.29 9.76 6.53
C GLU A 81 3.26 10.91 7.54
N ALA A 82 4.43 11.28 8.05
CA ALA A 82 4.58 12.47 8.86
C ALA A 82 4.89 13.64 7.93
N ARG A 83 3.96 14.58 7.81
CA ARG A 83 4.18 15.85 7.10
C ARG A 83 4.33 16.96 8.13
N GLY A 84 5.31 17.83 7.95
CA GLY A 84 5.52 18.99 8.80
C GLY A 84 6.20 20.11 8.04
N ASN A 85 6.18 21.31 8.61
CA ASN A 85 6.92 22.44 8.08
C ASN A 85 7.89 22.91 9.18
N VAL A 86 9.18 22.90 8.89
CA VAL A 86 10.22 23.40 9.80
C VAL A 86 10.98 24.49 9.06
N ARG A 87 10.94 25.72 9.59
CA ARG A 87 11.65 26.88 9.02
C ARG A 87 11.32 27.11 7.53
N GLY A 88 10.06 26.97 7.14
CA GLY A 88 9.59 27.20 5.77
C GLY A 88 9.90 26.07 4.79
N ARG A 89 10.51 24.97 5.22
CA ARG A 89 10.72 23.77 4.41
C ARG A 89 9.74 22.69 4.81
N GLU A 90 8.94 22.23 3.85
CA GLU A 90 8.11 21.04 4.04
C GLU A 90 9.00 19.80 4.19
N TYR A 91 8.74 19.05 5.25
CA TYR A 91 9.38 17.77 5.51
C TYR A 91 8.35 16.65 5.37
N HIS A 92 8.70 15.67 4.55
CA HIS A 92 7.95 14.44 4.38
C HIS A 92 8.76 13.28 4.97
N GLY A 93 8.32 12.79 6.12
CA GLY A 93 8.90 11.66 6.83
C GLY A 93 7.98 10.44 6.82
N LEU A 94 8.55 9.29 7.15
CA LEU A 94 7.80 8.07 7.43
C LEU A 94 8.00 7.68 8.89
N VAL A 95 6.94 7.22 9.52
CA VAL A 95 6.95 6.73 10.90
C VAL A 95 6.41 5.31 10.90
N TYR A 96 7.28 4.36 11.27
CA TYR A 96 6.94 2.95 11.36
C TYR A 96 6.44 2.64 12.77
N SER A 97 5.33 1.93 12.90
CA SER A 97 4.81 1.45 14.19
C SER A 97 4.61 -0.06 14.12
N VAL A 98 4.82 -0.74 15.23
CA VAL A 98 4.47 -2.17 15.35
C VAL A 98 2.97 -2.25 15.67
N THR A 99 2.31 -3.30 15.18
CA THR A 99 0.90 -3.56 15.45
C THR A 99 0.72 -4.91 16.15
N ASP A 100 -0.42 -5.10 16.82
CA ASP A 100 -0.87 -6.44 17.22
C ASP A 100 -1.48 -7.19 16.01
N ASP A 101 -1.92 -8.43 16.23
CA ASP A 101 -2.59 -9.24 15.21
C ASP A 101 -3.97 -8.68 14.81
N LYS A 102 -4.52 -7.74 15.60
CA LYS A 102 -5.77 -7.01 15.30
C LYS A 102 -5.51 -5.69 14.53
N GLY A 103 -4.25 -5.33 14.28
CA GLY A 103 -3.85 -4.10 13.60
C GLY A 103 -3.77 -2.84 14.48
N ASN A 104 -3.92 -2.97 15.81
CA ASN A 104 -3.74 -1.86 16.75
C ASN A 104 -2.26 -1.58 16.97
N LYS A 105 -1.87 -0.31 17.05
CA LYS A 105 -0.47 0.07 17.28
C LYS A 105 -0.03 -0.33 18.69
N VAL A 106 1.09 -1.04 18.79
CA VAL A 106 1.69 -1.47 20.05
C VAL A 106 3.12 -0.96 20.13
N GLY A 107 3.47 -0.35 21.25
CA GLY A 107 4.81 0.18 21.49
C GLY A 107 5.08 1.54 20.84
N ASN A 108 6.35 1.93 20.85
CA ASN A 108 6.76 3.27 20.41
C ASN A 108 6.98 3.33 18.90
N PRO A 109 6.54 4.43 18.24
CA PRO A 109 6.79 4.63 16.82
C PRO A 109 8.27 4.92 16.53
N PHE A 110 8.76 4.40 15.40
CA PHE A 110 10.12 4.58 14.92
C PHE A 110 10.16 5.49 13.69
N LYS A 111 10.91 6.59 13.78
CA LYS A 111 11.18 7.48 12.65
C LYS A 111 11.99 6.75 11.58
N SER A 112 11.66 6.96 10.31
CA SER A 112 12.38 6.33 9.19
C SER A 112 13.86 6.70 9.12
N SER A 113 14.24 7.87 9.64
CA SER A 113 15.65 8.29 9.75
C SER A 113 16.51 7.31 10.56
N LEU A 114 15.92 6.54 11.48
CA LEU A 114 16.62 5.51 12.26
C LEU A 114 17.07 4.31 11.42
N PHE A 115 16.43 4.07 10.28
CA PHE A 115 16.69 2.91 9.42
C PHE A 115 17.53 3.24 8.18
N GLY A 116 17.92 4.51 8.03
CA GLY A 116 18.70 5.02 6.91
C GLY A 116 17.87 5.49 5.72
N LYS A 117 18.55 6.05 4.71
CA LYS A 117 17.92 6.71 3.55
C LYS A 117 17.00 5.78 2.75
N SER A 118 17.27 4.48 2.72
CA SER A 118 16.50 3.48 1.95
C SER A 118 15.09 3.21 2.51
N ALA A 119 14.83 3.55 3.77
CA ALA A 119 13.52 3.41 4.40
C ALA A 119 12.77 4.75 4.52
N GLY A 120 13.36 5.83 3.99
CA GLY A 120 12.80 7.18 3.99
C GLY A 120 11.73 7.38 2.93
N TYR A 121 11.00 8.49 3.06
CA TYR A 121 9.90 8.85 2.16
C TYR A 121 10.32 8.89 0.69
N GLU A 122 11.41 9.60 0.37
CA GLU A 122 11.90 9.72 -1.01
C GLU A 122 12.28 8.38 -1.65
N ALA A 123 12.88 7.48 -0.87
CA ALA A 123 13.27 6.16 -1.38
C ALA A 123 12.04 5.31 -1.71
N VAL A 124 11.02 5.36 -0.86
CA VAL A 124 9.73 4.69 -1.08
C VAL A 124 9.02 5.27 -2.30
N GLN A 125 9.01 6.61 -2.48
CA GLN A 125 8.43 7.26 -3.66
C GLN A 125 9.14 6.86 -4.96
N LYS A 126 10.48 6.87 -4.99
CA LYS A 126 11.25 6.38 -6.15
C LYS A 126 10.96 4.92 -6.46
N LYS A 127 10.75 4.11 -5.41
CA LYS A 127 10.37 2.70 -5.55
C LYS A 127 8.97 2.52 -6.14
N PHE A 128 8.02 3.39 -5.84
CA PHE A 128 6.69 3.36 -6.47
C PHE A 128 6.80 3.51 -7.99
N VAL A 129 7.57 4.49 -8.46
CA VAL A 129 7.78 4.75 -9.89
C VAL A 129 8.46 3.55 -10.55
N ARG A 130 9.55 3.05 -9.96
CA ARG A 130 10.27 1.88 -10.48
C ARG A 130 9.39 0.63 -10.52
N SER A 131 8.65 0.36 -9.44
CA SER A 131 7.78 -0.81 -9.34
C SER A 131 6.64 -0.74 -10.36
N LYS A 132 6.09 0.45 -10.62
CA LYS A 132 5.06 0.65 -11.64
C LYS A 132 5.55 0.25 -13.02
N SER A 133 6.76 0.65 -13.41
CA SER A 133 7.37 0.23 -14.68
C SER A 133 7.63 -1.28 -14.71
N GLU A 134 8.26 -1.84 -13.68
CA GLU A 134 8.57 -3.28 -13.62
C GLU A 134 7.31 -4.17 -13.69
N ILE A 135 6.21 -3.77 -13.03
CA ILE A 135 4.94 -4.50 -13.05
C ILE A 135 4.31 -4.45 -14.45
N LYS A 136 4.36 -3.29 -15.12
CA LYS A 136 3.81 -3.09 -16.47
C LYS A 136 4.59 -3.90 -17.50
N ASP A 137 5.92 -3.79 -17.50
CA ASP A 137 6.79 -4.39 -18.51
C ASP A 137 6.73 -5.93 -18.47
N ARG A 138 6.63 -6.49 -17.26
CA ARG A 138 6.59 -7.95 -17.04
C ARG A 138 5.18 -8.52 -16.99
N LYS A 139 4.13 -7.70 -17.10
CA LYS A 139 2.71 -8.10 -17.00
C LYS A 139 2.39 -8.94 -15.75
N LEU A 140 3.05 -8.64 -14.62
CA LEU A 140 2.90 -9.41 -13.37
C LEU A 140 1.49 -9.29 -12.79
N ALA A 141 0.85 -8.14 -13.01
CA ALA A 141 -0.52 -7.90 -12.59
C ALA A 141 -1.51 -8.85 -13.28
N ASP A 142 -1.32 -9.16 -14.57
CA ASP A 142 -2.23 -10.03 -15.32
C ASP A 142 -2.16 -11.49 -14.83
N MET A 143 -0.96 -11.97 -14.48
CA MET A 143 -0.77 -13.31 -13.92
C MET A 143 -1.49 -13.46 -12.58
N THR A 144 -1.31 -12.47 -11.70
CA THR A 144 -1.98 -12.44 -10.39
C THR A 144 -3.50 -12.35 -10.58
N LYS A 145 -3.95 -11.47 -11.48
CA LYS A 145 -5.37 -11.24 -11.79
C LYS A 145 -6.08 -12.52 -12.23
N ARG A 146 -5.51 -13.28 -13.16
CA ARG A 146 -6.12 -14.55 -13.62
C ARG A 146 -6.27 -15.54 -12.48
N THR A 147 -5.27 -15.63 -11.61
CA THR A 147 -5.30 -16.52 -10.44
C THR A 147 -6.40 -16.10 -9.47
N VAL A 148 -6.51 -14.79 -9.19
CA VAL A 148 -7.53 -14.25 -8.29
C VAL A 148 -8.94 -14.44 -8.84
N LEU A 149 -9.16 -14.13 -10.12
CA LEU A 149 -10.47 -14.31 -10.77
C LEU A 149 -10.90 -15.78 -10.80
N SER A 150 -9.97 -16.70 -11.07
CA SER A 150 -10.24 -18.14 -11.04
C SER A 150 -10.70 -18.61 -9.67
N VAL A 151 -10.13 -18.07 -8.58
CA VAL A 151 -10.59 -18.41 -7.22
C VAL A 151 -11.92 -17.73 -6.92
N LEU A 152 -12.09 -16.46 -7.31
CA LEU A 152 -13.32 -15.71 -7.07
C LEU A 152 -14.54 -16.40 -7.69
N GLN A 153 -14.43 -16.92 -8.91
CA GLN A 153 -15.50 -17.67 -9.57
C GLN A 153 -15.86 -19.00 -8.86
N GLY A 154 -14.95 -19.56 -8.08
CA GLY A 154 -15.13 -20.85 -7.40
C GLY A 154 -15.78 -20.75 -6.02
N THR A 155 -15.88 -19.56 -5.43
CA THR A 155 -16.41 -19.41 -4.06
C THR A 155 -17.03 -18.04 -3.80
N TYR A 156 -18.24 -18.05 -3.24
CA TYR A 156 -18.92 -16.87 -2.71
C TYR A 156 -18.62 -16.62 -1.23
N ASP A 157 -17.90 -17.55 -0.58
CA ASP A 157 -17.47 -17.43 0.80
C ASP A 157 -16.11 -16.71 0.86
N LYS A 158 -16.07 -15.63 1.66
CA LYS A 158 -14.91 -14.78 1.83
C LYS A 158 -13.72 -15.50 2.46
N ASP A 159 -13.95 -16.33 3.46
CA ASP A 159 -12.88 -16.97 4.21
C ASP A 159 -12.30 -18.14 3.41
N LYS A 160 -13.15 -18.84 2.63
CA LYS A 160 -12.68 -19.81 1.62
C LYS A 160 -11.87 -19.14 0.52
N PHE A 161 -12.32 -17.98 0.03
CA PHE A 161 -11.58 -17.20 -0.97
C PHE A 161 -10.18 -16.83 -0.49
N VAL A 162 -10.06 -16.30 0.73
CA VAL A 162 -8.76 -15.94 1.33
C VAL A 162 -7.87 -17.18 1.51
N SER A 163 -8.44 -18.30 1.99
CA SER A 163 -7.69 -19.53 2.21
C SER A 163 -7.16 -20.15 0.91
N GLN A 164 -8.00 -20.23 -0.12
CA GLN A 164 -7.61 -20.75 -1.44
C GLN A 164 -6.55 -19.86 -2.13
N LEU A 165 -6.62 -18.54 -1.96
CA LEU A 165 -5.56 -17.65 -2.45
C LEU A 165 -4.25 -17.87 -1.72
N LYS A 166 -4.30 -18.06 -0.40
CA LYS A 166 -3.12 -18.34 0.42
C LYS A 166 -2.42 -19.62 0.00
N GLU A 167 -3.18 -20.68 -0.31
CA GLU A 167 -2.64 -21.94 -0.86
C GLU A 167 -1.91 -21.72 -2.20
N LYS A 168 -2.39 -20.78 -3.02
CA LYS A 168 -1.75 -20.38 -4.28
C LYS A 168 -0.58 -19.40 -4.11
N GLY A 169 -0.24 -19.04 -2.86
CA GLY A 169 0.85 -18.13 -2.52
C GLY A 169 0.48 -16.65 -2.61
N ILE A 170 -0.82 -16.32 -2.54
CA ILE A 170 -1.32 -14.94 -2.58
C ILE A 170 -2.03 -14.62 -1.26
N ASP A 171 -1.46 -13.72 -0.47
CA ASP A 171 -2.13 -13.20 0.72
C ASP A 171 -3.10 -12.07 0.32
N THR A 172 -4.26 -12.03 0.98
CA THR A 172 -5.29 -11.01 0.73
C THR A 172 -5.51 -10.15 1.96
N VAL A 173 -5.36 -8.84 1.82
CA VAL A 173 -5.61 -7.86 2.87
C VAL A 173 -6.88 -7.08 2.52
N LEU A 174 -7.94 -7.36 3.27
CA LEU A 174 -9.23 -6.67 3.15
C LEU A 174 -9.33 -5.59 4.24
N ARG A 175 -9.76 -4.39 3.84
CA ARG A 175 -9.97 -3.25 4.74
C ARG A 175 -11.45 -2.96 4.86
N TYR A 176 -11.91 -2.78 6.10
CA TYR A 176 -13.32 -2.65 6.43
C TYR A 176 -13.65 -1.27 6.98
N THR A 177 -14.84 -0.78 6.65
CA THR A 177 -15.43 0.39 7.30
C THR A 177 -15.87 0.03 8.72
N GLU A 178 -16.24 1.03 9.50
CA GLU A 178 -16.83 0.83 10.84
C GLU A 178 -18.15 0.03 10.78
N GLU A 179 -18.82 0.02 9.62
CA GLU A 179 -20.04 -0.73 9.35
C GLU A 179 -19.77 -2.17 8.87
N GLY A 180 -18.49 -2.58 8.81
CA GLY A 180 -18.09 -3.93 8.36
C GLY A 180 -18.05 -4.12 6.85
N ARG A 181 -18.21 -3.05 6.05
CA ARG A 181 -18.15 -3.11 4.59
C ARG A 181 -16.70 -3.07 4.10
N ILE A 182 -16.35 -3.92 3.14
CA ILE A 182 -15.07 -3.89 2.44
C ILE A 182 -14.99 -2.58 1.62
N TYR A 183 -14.00 -1.76 1.90
CA TYR A 183 -13.71 -0.53 1.13
C TYR A 183 -12.36 -0.56 0.43
N GLY A 184 -11.51 -1.53 0.75
CA GLY A 184 -10.23 -1.73 0.08
C GLY A 184 -9.84 -3.20 0.07
N ALA A 185 -9.26 -3.65 -1.04
CA ALA A 185 -8.76 -5.02 -1.19
C ALA A 185 -7.37 -4.98 -1.83
N THR A 186 -6.39 -5.59 -1.19
CA THR A 186 -5.02 -5.65 -1.68
C THR A 186 -4.55 -7.09 -1.72
N PHE A 187 -3.96 -7.49 -2.85
CA PHE A 187 -3.45 -8.83 -3.08
C PHE A 187 -1.92 -8.79 -3.07
N ILE A 188 -1.30 -9.71 -2.32
CA ILE A 188 0.14 -9.81 -2.13
C ILE A 188 0.57 -11.16 -2.69
N ASP A 189 1.10 -11.17 -3.91
CA ASP A 189 1.63 -12.37 -4.55
C ASP A 189 3.08 -12.57 -4.13
N HIS A 190 3.32 -13.58 -3.29
CA HIS A 190 4.66 -13.92 -2.79
C HIS A 190 5.54 -14.56 -3.88
N ARG A 191 4.95 -15.12 -4.94
CA ARG A 191 5.69 -15.77 -6.02
C ARG A 191 6.33 -14.75 -6.94
N THR A 192 5.61 -13.68 -7.26
CA THR A 192 6.11 -12.58 -8.10
C THR A 192 6.68 -11.41 -7.29
N GLY A 193 6.41 -11.39 -5.98
CA GLY A 193 6.74 -10.28 -5.10
C GLY A 193 5.93 -9.03 -5.43
N CYS A 194 4.71 -9.16 -5.95
CA CYS A 194 3.88 -8.02 -6.34
C CYS A 194 2.80 -7.76 -5.30
N VAL A 195 2.62 -6.49 -4.96
CA VAL A 195 1.51 -6.02 -4.13
C VAL A 195 0.63 -5.13 -5.00
N LEU A 196 -0.63 -5.54 -5.15
CA LEU A 196 -1.54 -4.95 -6.13
C LEU A 196 -2.87 -4.62 -5.46
N ASN A 197 -3.31 -3.37 -5.63
CA ASN A 197 -4.68 -2.99 -5.28
C ASN A 197 -5.69 -3.62 -6.26
N GLY A 198 -6.78 -4.17 -5.74
CA GLY A 198 -7.80 -4.85 -6.53
C GLY A 198 -8.44 -3.95 -7.60
N SER A 199 -8.75 -2.70 -7.23
CA SER A 199 -9.26 -1.66 -8.15
C SER A 199 -8.37 -1.46 -9.38
N ARG A 200 -7.05 -1.52 -9.21
CA ARG A 200 -6.06 -1.36 -10.30
C ARG A 200 -5.91 -2.58 -11.18
N MET A 201 -6.21 -3.77 -10.65
CA MET A 201 -6.18 -5.01 -11.42
C MET A 201 -7.45 -5.15 -12.28
N GLY A 202 -8.58 -4.62 -11.83
CA GLY A 202 -9.80 -4.53 -12.62
C GLY A 202 -11.03 -4.22 -11.77
N LYS A 203 -12.10 -3.76 -12.43
CA LYS A 203 -13.37 -3.42 -11.77
C LYS A 203 -13.98 -4.59 -11.00
N GLU A 204 -13.83 -5.81 -11.53
CA GLU A 204 -14.27 -7.08 -10.90
C GLU A 204 -13.58 -7.38 -9.57
N LEU A 205 -12.37 -6.84 -9.37
CA LEU A 205 -11.58 -7.01 -8.15
C LEU A 205 -11.64 -5.76 -7.25
N SER A 206 -12.48 -4.79 -7.60
CA SER A 206 -12.70 -3.62 -6.75
C SER A 206 -13.33 -4.05 -5.42
N ALA A 207 -13.12 -3.23 -4.38
CA ALA A 207 -13.70 -3.50 -3.06
C ALA A 207 -15.23 -3.61 -3.10
N ASN A 208 -15.90 -2.81 -3.95
CA ASN A 208 -17.35 -2.89 -4.13
C ASN A 208 -17.78 -4.19 -4.81
N ALA A 209 -17.09 -4.59 -5.89
CA ALA A 209 -17.39 -5.85 -6.57
C ALA A 209 -17.18 -7.05 -5.64
N LEU A 210 -16.11 -7.06 -4.84
CA LEU A 210 -15.87 -8.09 -3.83
C LEU A 210 -16.92 -8.06 -2.72
N GLN A 211 -17.31 -6.87 -2.24
CA GLN A 211 -18.39 -6.75 -1.26
C GLN A 211 -19.67 -7.37 -1.81
N GLU A 212 -20.08 -7.00 -3.01
CA GLU A 212 -21.28 -7.54 -3.66
C GLU A 212 -21.17 -9.05 -3.83
N HIS A 213 -20.02 -9.54 -4.31
CA HIS A 213 -19.76 -10.97 -4.51
C HIS A 213 -19.90 -11.79 -3.22
N PHE A 214 -19.52 -11.24 -2.07
CA PHE A 214 -19.62 -11.92 -0.77
C PHE A 214 -20.92 -11.63 0.00
N THR A 215 -21.66 -10.57 -0.36
CA THR A 215 -22.88 -10.15 0.36
C THR A 215 -24.17 -10.56 -0.35
N LEU A 216 -24.13 -10.77 -1.67
CA LEU A 216 -25.31 -11.21 -2.41
C LEU A 216 -25.71 -12.62 -1.92
N PRO A 217 -26.96 -12.81 -1.47
CA PRO A 217 -27.50 -14.13 -1.23
C PRO A 217 -27.90 -14.73 -2.58
N TYR A 218 -26.98 -15.38 -3.30
CA TYR A 218 -27.39 -16.25 -4.40
C TYR A 218 -27.72 -17.65 -3.90
N ALA A 219 -28.80 -17.69 -3.12
CA ALA A 219 -29.88 -18.65 -3.33
C ALA A 219 -31.10 -17.86 -3.85
N GLY A 220 -31.08 -17.46 -5.13
CA GLY A 220 -32.31 -17.24 -5.91
C GLY A 220 -33.09 -15.92 -5.80
N GLN A 221 -32.47 -14.73 -5.84
CA GLN A 221 -33.20 -13.49 -6.18
C GLN A 221 -32.58 -12.72 -7.36
N PRO A 222 -33.42 -12.09 -8.22
CA PRO A 222 -32.95 -11.41 -9.42
C PRO A 222 -32.24 -10.09 -9.09
N PRO A 223 -31.29 -9.66 -9.93
CA PRO A 223 -30.48 -8.47 -9.71
C PRO A 223 -31.34 -7.20 -9.67
N ILE A 224 -31.03 -6.30 -8.74
CA ILE A 224 -31.63 -4.96 -8.67
C ILE A 224 -31.13 -4.18 -9.90
N PRO A 225 -32.02 -3.72 -10.81
CA PRO A 225 -31.60 -2.91 -11.94
C PRO A 225 -31.17 -1.52 -11.47
N LEU A 226 -30.00 -1.09 -11.92
CA LEU A 226 -29.47 0.24 -11.72
C LEU A 226 -30.26 1.22 -12.60
N SER A 227 -31.19 1.99 -12.04
CA SER A 227 -31.80 3.13 -12.74
C SER A 227 -31.00 4.40 -12.44
N ILE A 228 -30.33 4.89 -13.48
CA ILE A 228 -29.80 6.26 -13.53
C ILE A 228 -31.03 7.17 -13.72
N PRO A 229 -31.32 8.13 -12.82
CA PRO A 229 -32.32 9.14 -13.14
C PRO A 229 -31.69 10.06 -14.18
N VAL A 230 -32.14 9.92 -15.43
CA VAL A 230 -31.97 10.93 -16.45
C VAL A 230 -33.04 11.98 -16.16
N ASP A 231 -32.64 13.08 -15.51
CA ASP A 231 -33.50 14.24 -15.37
C ASP A 231 -33.78 14.82 -16.76
N ALA A 232 -35.05 14.77 -17.16
CA ALA A 232 -35.57 15.41 -18.35
C ALA A 232 -36.70 16.37 -17.95
N ALA A 233 -36.36 17.66 -17.88
CA ALA A 233 -37.21 18.84 -18.07
C ALA A 233 -36.24 20.05 -18.04
N ASP A 234 -36.16 20.98 -18.99
CA ASP A 234 -37.21 21.58 -19.79
C ASP A 234 -36.71 22.07 -21.16
N LYS A 235 -37.66 22.19 -22.09
CA LYS A 235 -37.48 22.70 -23.45
C LYS A 235 -37.54 24.24 -23.52
N ALA A 236 -36.85 24.73 -24.55
CA ALA A 236 -37.17 25.88 -25.42
C ALA A 236 -36.84 27.30 -24.93
N HIS A 237 -35.81 27.91 -25.54
CA HIS A 237 -35.93 29.10 -26.41
C HIS A 237 -34.68 29.23 -27.29
N GLY A 238 -34.86 29.59 -28.57
CA GLY A 238 -33.83 29.53 -29.63
C GLY A 238 -33.09 30.83 -29.91
N GLN A 239 -32.14 30.73 -30.86
CA GLN A 239 -31.53 31.73 -31.78
C GLN A 239 -30.97 33.02 -31.13
N THR A 240 -29.79 33.57 -31.39
CA THR A 240 -29.01 33.85 -32.62
C THR A 240 -27.55 34.23 -32.25
N ALA A 241 -26.68 34.35 -33.26
CA ALA A 241 -25.28 34.79 -33.22
C ALA A 241 -25.08 36.29 -32.89
N TYR A 242 -23.91 36.65 -32.32
CA TYR A 242 -22.87 37.60 -32.81
C TYR A 242 -21.92 38.07 -31.69
N ASP A 243 -20.63 38.15 -32.06
CA ASP A 243 -19.44 38.86 -31.52
C ASP A 243 -19.48 39.66 -30.21
N SER A 244 -18.44 39.48 -29.38
CA SER A 244 -17.32 40.44 -29.29
C SER A 244 -16.28 40.02 -28.24
N GLU A 245 -15.06 40.52 -28.48
CA GLU A 245 -13.78 40.11 -27.93
C GLU A 245 -13.46 40.67 -26.53
N ASP A 246 -12.41 40.06 -25.93
CA ASP A 246 -11.40 40.64 -25.04
C ASP A 246 -11.73 41.06 -23.59
N ILE A 247 -11.05 40.44 -22.61
CA ILE A 247 -9.70 40.83 -22.16
C ILE A 247 -9.17 39.80 -21.12
N SER A 248 -8.01 39.23 -21.47
CA SER A 248 -6.79 39.03 -20.68
C SER A 248 -6.86 38.65 -19.18
N GLY A 249 -6.17 37.55 -18.84
CA GLY A 249 -5.71 37.33 -17.47
C GLY A 249 -5.22 35.90 -17.22
N GLY A 250 -4.13 35.49 -17.87
CA GLY A 250 -3.55 34.17 -17.68
C GLY A 250 -3.04 33.91 -16.26
N MET A 251 -3.21 32.68 -15.78
CA MET A 251 -2.20 32.00 -14.96
C MET A 251 -2.45 30.49 -14.95
N GLY A 252 -1.57 29.78 -15.65
CA GLY A 252 -0.95 28.54 -15.18
C GLY A 252 -1.83 27.46 -14.55
N LEU A 253 -2.28 26.54 -15.39
CA LEU A 253 -2.59 25.15 -15.07
C LEU A 253 -1.34 24.46 -14.47
N LEU A 254 -1.03 24.72 -13.21
CA LEU A 254 -0.08 23.93 -12.43
C LEU A 254 -0.88 22.92 -11.61
N THR A 255 -1.12 21.76 -12.19
CA THR A 255 -1.40 20.54 -11.42
C THR A 255 -0.17 20.25 -10.55
N PRO A 256 -0.27 20.25 -9.21
CA PRO A 256 0.75 19.57 -8.44
C PRO A 256 0.50 18.08 -8.64
N GLU A 257 1.50 17.37 -9.19
CA GLU A 257 1.59 15.92 -9.11
C GLU A 257 1.56 15.53 -7.62
N GLY A 258 0.36 15.30 -7.11
CA GLY A 258 0.14 14.68 -5.81
C GLY A 258 0.62 13.24 -5.83
N PRO A 259 0.95 12.65 -4.66
CA PRO A 259 1.34 11.25 -4.58
C PRO A 259 0.27 10.38 -5.24
N ALA A 260 0.67 9.31 -5.93
CA ALA A 260 -0.20 8.42 -6.70
C ALA A 260 -1.13 7.56 -5.80
N VAL A 261 -1.99 8.23 -5.06
CA VAL A 261 -3.08 7.72 -4.26
C VAL A 261 -4.22 7.30 -5.20
N ASP A 262 -4.87 6.18 -4.90
CA ASP A 262 -6.02 5.71 -5.68
C ASP A 262 -7.18 6.70 -5.49
N ALA A 263 -7.62 7.33 -6.60
CA ALA A 263 -8.57 8.42 -6.57
C ALA A 263 -9.91 8.00 -5.95
N GLU A 264 -10.31 6.75 -6.16
CA GLU A 264 -11.54 6.19 -5.60
C GLU A 264 -11.42 5.99 -4.07
N GLU A 265 -10.27 5.51 -3.60
CA GLU A 265 -10.02 5.31 -2.17
C GLU A 265 -9.92 6.64 -1.42
N GLU A 266 -9.23 7.65 -1.99
CA GLU A 266 -9.19 8.98 -1.38
C GLU A 266 -10.53 9.69 -1.42
N ALA A 267 -11.27 9.58 -2.53
CA ALA A 267 -12.62 10.13 -2.62
C ALA A 267 -13.51 9.52 -1.53
N PHE A 268 -13.40 8.22 -1.28
CA PHE A 268 -14.12 7.55 -0.22
C PHE A 268 -13.69 8.02 1.18
N ILE A 269 -12.38 8.07 1.48
CA ILE A 269 -11.86 8.58 2.76
C ILE A 269 -12.32 10.03 3.00
N ARG A 270 -12.30 10.87 1.95
CA ARG A 270 -12.71 12.27 2.01
C ARG A 270 -14.22 12.40 2.21
N ALA A 271 -15.02 11.60 1.53
CA ALA A 271 -16.48 11.56 1.69
C ALA A 271 -16.88 11.14 3.11
N MET A 272 -16.21 10.12 3.68
CA MET A 272 -16.47 9.65 5.04
C MET A 272 -16.03 10.67 6.10
N LYS A 273 -14.88 11.33 5.92
CA LYS A 273 -14.45 12.45 6.80
C LYS A 273 -15.46 13.61 6.76
N ARG A 274 -16.06 13.91 5.60
CA ARG A 274 -17.14 14.91 5.46
C ARG A 274 -18.42 14.46 6.18
N LYS A 275 -18.85 13.20 6.04
CA LYS A 275 -20.01 12.64 6.76
C LYS A 275 -19.83 12.67 8.27
N LYS A 276 -18.66 12.29 8.79
CA LYS A 276 -18.34 12.38 10.25
C LYS A 276 -18.37 13.81 10.78
N LYS A 277 -17.82 14.77 10.02
CA LYS A 277 -17.90 16.20 10.37
C LYS A 277 -19.34 16.72 10.37
N LYS A 278 -20.18 16.31 9.40
CA LYS A 278 -21.60 16.66 9.38
C LYS A 278 -22.38 16.05 10.56
N LYS A 279 -22.18 14.76 10.88
CA LYS A 279 -22.79 14.13 12.06
C LYS A 279 -22.38 14.81 13.37
N ARG A 280 -21.10 15.21 13.51
CA ARG A 280 -20.63 15.98 14.69
C ARG A 280 -21.22 17.39 14.78
N LYS A 281 -21.48 18.05 13.65
CA LYS A 281 -22.15 19.36 13.64
C LYS A 281 -23.67 19.28 13.87
N GLY A 282 -24.29 18.13 13.61
CA GLY A 282 -25.72 17.89 13.85
C GLY A 282 -26.06 17.35 15.24
N LEU A 283 -25.05 17.02 16.06
CA LEU A 283 -25.20 16.57 17.46
C LEU A 283 -24.92 17.70 18.47
N GLY A 284 -24.87 18.94 18.00
CA GLY A 284 -24.82 20.15 18.81
C GLY A 284 -26.08 20.98 18.60
N MET A 285 -27.23 20.41 19.00
CA MET A 285 -28.47 21.10 19.38
C MET A 285 -29.07 20.28 20.53
#